data_AF-A0A3D4BVK3-F1
#
_entry.id   AF-A0A3D4BVK3-F1
#
_cell.length_a   1.000
_cell.length_b   1.000
_cell.length_c   1.000
_cell.angle_alpha   90.00
_cell.angle_beta   90.00
_cell.angle_gamma   90.00
#
_symmetry.space_group_name_H-M   'P 1'
#
loop_
_entity.id
_entity.type
_entity.pdbx_description
1 polymer ?
#
loop_
_entity_poly.entity_id
_entity_poly.type
_entity_poly.pdbx_seq_one_letter_code
_entity_poly.pdbx_strand_id
1 'polypeptide(L)'
;DVPLAPSQRVCKLTFPAYPVSLPRNRGVWRIAPMTDFNNPFIPMQSGQYAMFQGHVAGILQSKTGYEVQGREVIFTRDLISLGTTEVFVQLIILDIDQYDEFEPLPINTDQEMQVIQQVVQILAPRPESDKVVDNKDYSS
;
A
#
# COMPACT_ATOMS: atom_id res chain seq x y z
N ASP A 1 -14.50 -14.96 33.37
CA ASP A 1 -13.23 -14.69 32.67
C ASP A 1 -13.14 -15.46 31.38
N VAL A 2 -13.38 -14.79 30.26
CA VAL A 2 -13.15 -15.37 28.92
C VAL A 2 -11.63 -15.33 28.70
N PRO A 3 -10.96 -16.46 28.43
CA PRO A 3 -9.52 -16.44 28.18
C PRO A 3 -9.27 -15.65 26.90
N LEU A 4 -8.57 -14.53 27.03
CA LEU A 4 -8.01 -13.82 25.88
C LEU A 4 -7.09 -14.80 25.17
N ALA A 5 -7.39 -15.09 23.90
CA ALA A 5 -6.52 -15.92 23.06
C ALA A 5 -5.08 -15.39 23.14
N PRO A 6 -4.05 -16.26 23.20
CA PRO A 6 -2.67 -15.82 23.23
C PRO A 6 -2.46 -14.85 22.07
N SER A 7 -1.94 -13.66 22.38
CA SER A 7 -1.66 -12.63 21.37
C SER A 7 -0.87 -13.27 20.24
N GLN A 8 -1.51 -13.52 19.10
CA GLN A 8 -0.87 -14.17 17.96
C GLN A 8 0.31 -13.28 17.56
N ARG A 9 1.53 -13.82 17.61
CA ARG A 9 2.71 -13.08 17.19
C ARG A 9 2.59 -12.79 15.70
N VAL A 10 2.60 -11.51 15.35
CA VAL A 10 2.53 -11.03 13.97
C VAL A 10 3.92 -10.54 13.58
N CYS A 11 4.45 -11.06 12.48
CA CYS A 11 5.67 -10.52 11.89
C CYS A 11 5.33 -9.34 10.98
N LYS A 12 6.12 -8.27 11.09
CA LYS A 12 6.01 -7.08 10.26
C LYS A 12 7.33 -6.82 9.55
N LEU A 13 7.24 -6.27 8.34
CA LEU A 13 8.34 -5.75 7.57
C LEU A 13 7.99 -4.35 7.09
N THR A 14 8.96 -3.44 7.05
CA THR A 14 8.77 -2.10 6.52
C THR A 14 9.60 -1.92 5.25
N PHE A 15 8.96 -1.48 4.17
CA PHE A 15 9.67 -1.21 2.93
C PHE A 15 10.56 0.03 3.03
N PRO A 16 11.75 0.00 2.40
CA PRO A 16 12.66 1.15 2.37
C PRO A 16 12.08 2.32 1.56
N ALA A 17 11.22 2.05 0.58
CA ALA A 17 10.57 3.03 -0.27
C ALA A 17 9.07 2.73 -0.44
N TYR A 18 8.29 3.72 -0.86
CA TYR A 18 6.88 3.53 -1.20
C TYR A 18 6.77 2.78 -2.55
N PRO A 19 6.06 1.64 -2.60
CA PRO A 19 5.79 0.97 -3.87
C PRO A 19 4.82 1.81 -4.72
N VAL A 20 5.00 1.78 -6.04
CA VAL A 20 4.09 2.47 -6.97
C VAL A 20 2.70 1.84 -6.90
N SER A 21 1.67 2.66 -6.71
CA SER A 21 0.28 2.19 -6.71
C SER A 21 -0.18 1.86 -8.13
N LEU A 22 0.16 0.66 -8.61
CA LEU A 22 -0.33 0.13 -9.87
C LEU A 22 -1.66 -0.62 -9.68
N PRO A 23 -2.59 -0.56 -10.66
CA PRO A 23 -3.80 -1.38 -10.64
C PRO A 23 -3.48 -2.86 -10.39
N ARG A 24 -4.26 -3.49 -9.50
CA ARG A 24 -4.05 -4.86 -8.99
C ARG A 24 -2.82 -5.03 -8.07
N ASN A 25 -2.44 -4.00 -7.31
CA ASN A 25 -1.37 -4.07 -6.31
C ASN A 25 0.02 -4.45 -6.89
N ARG A 26 0.28 -4.15 -8.16
CA ARG A 26 1.55 -4.51 -8.84
C ARG A 26 2.79 -3.74 -8.34
N GLY A 27 2.65 -2.86 -7.35
CA GLY A 27 3.78 -2.18 -6.71
C GLY A 27 4.69 -3.11 -5.91
N VAL A 28 4.14 -4.21 -5.40
CA VAL A 28 4.90 -5.30 -4.79
C VAL A 28 4.87 -6.49 -5.74
N TRP A 29 6.00 -6.78 -6.39
CA TRP A 29 6.07 -7.83 -7.41
C TRP A 29 6.10 -9.22 -6.77
N ARG A 30 6.99 -9.43 -5.80
CA ARG A 30 7.04 -10.66 -5.00
C ARG A 30 7.71 -10.43 -3.64
N ILE A 31 7.28 -11.22 -2.66
CA ILE A 31 7.98 -11.42 -1.40
C ILE A 31 8.20 -12.92 -1.23
N ALA A 32 9.42 -13.34 -0.89
CA ALA A 32 9.77 -14.74 -0.76
C ALA A 32 10.76 -14.95 0.41
N PRO A 33 10.91 -16.18 0.93
CA PRO A 33 12.05 -16.52 1.77
C PRO A 33 13.36 -16.27 1.02
N MET A 34 14.39 -15.78 1.72
CA MET A 34 15.72 -15.57 1.11
C MET A 34 16.35 -16.90 0.61
N THR A 35 15.93 -18.03 1.18
CA THR A 35 16.43 -19.37 0.85
C THR A 35 15.67 -20.05 -0.28
N ASP A 36 14.48 -19.58 -0.66
CA ASP A 36 13.63 -20.24 -1.66
C ASP A 36 12.81 -19.22 -2.47
N PHE A 37 13.41 -18.73 -3.55
CA PHE A 37 12.80 -17.74 -4.45
C PHE A 37 11.69 -18.31 -5.34
N ASN A 38 11.61 -19.64 -5.48
CA ASN A 38 10.64 -20.31 -6.35
C ASN A 38 9.29 -20.51 -5.65
N ASN A 39 9.25 -20.28 -4.34
CA ASN A 39 8.05 -20.43 -3.52
C ASN A 39 7.73 -19.11 -2.79
N PRO A 40 7.28 -18.08 -3.52
CA PRO A 40 6.93 -16.79 -2.93
C PRO A 40 5.75 -16.92 -1.96
N PHE A 41 5.69 -15.99 -1.02
CA PHE A 41 4.54 -15.81 -0.15
C PHE A 41 3.33 -15.32 -0.94
N ILE A 42 2.14 -15.54 -0.38
CA ILE A 42 0.88 -15.28 -1.08
C ILE A 42 0.39 -13.87 -0.74
N PRO A 43 0.19 -12.97 -1.72
CA PRO A 43 -0.40 -11.66 -1.47
C PRO A 43 -1.87 -11.81 -1.09
N MET A 44 -2.26 -11.14 -0.03
CA MET A 44 -3.61 -11.16 0.53
C MET A 44 -4.28 -9.81 0.30
N GLN A 45 -5.55 -9.82 -0.11
CA GLN A 45 -6.36 -8.61 -0.15
C GLN A 45 -6.93 -8.30 1.24
N SER A 46 -7.15 -7.02 1.52
CA SER A 46 -7.79 -6.60 2.77
C SER A 46 -9.12 -7.31 2.98
N GLY A 47 -9.34 -7.81 4.21
CA GLY A 47 -10.52 -8.60 4.57
C GLY A 47 -10.42 -10.10 4.30
N GLN A 48 -9.53 -10.54 3.41
CA GLN A 48 -9.28 -11.98 3.20
C GLN A 48 -8.58 -12.60 4.42
N TYR A 49 -7.79 -11.82 5.15
CA TYR A 49 -7.08 -12.24 6.36
C TYR A 49 -8.02 -12.90 7.40
N ALA A 50 -9.19 -12.31 7.64
CA ALA A 50 -10.18 -12.84 8.59
C ALA A 50 -10.79 -14.17 8.13
N MET A 51 -10.95 -14.38 6.81
CA MET A 51 -11.46 -15.64 6.26
C MET A 51 -10.49 -16.80 6.49
N PHE A 52 -9.18 -16.54 6.53
CA PHE A 52 -8.17 -17.58 6.77
C PHE A 52 -8.05 -18.02 8.23
N GLN A 53 -8.58 -17.25 9.18
CA GLN A 53 -8.63 -17.65 10.59
C GLN A 53 -9.77 -18.66 10.86
N GLY A 54 -10.78 -18.75 10.00
CA GLY A 54 -12.07 -19.43 10.25
C GLY A 54 -12.26 -20.84 9.65
N HIS A 55 -11.25 -21.71 9.64
CA HIS A 55 -11.38 -23.16 9.34
C HIS A 55 -11.42 -23.65 7.87
N VAL A 56 -11.40 -22.81 6.83
CA VAL A 56 -11.34 -23.28 5.41
C VAL A 56 -9.90 -23.32 4.86
N ALA A 57 -8.89 -23.20 5.73
CA ALA A 57 -7.49 -22.94 5.38
C ALA A 57 -6.59 -24.19 5.27
N GLY A 58 -7.10 -25.42 5.18
CA GLY A 58 -6.27 -26.64 5.22
C GLY A 58 -5.15 -26.71 4.16
N ILE A 59 -5.36 -26.13 2.97
CA ILE A 59 -4.35 -26.08 1.88
C ILE A 59 -3.40 -24.87 2.02
N LEU A 60 -3.84 -23.81 2.72
CA LEU A 60 -3.05 -22.60 2.94
C LEU A 60 -2.37 -22.58 4.32
N GLN A 61 -2.63 -23.58 5.18
CA GLN A 61 -1.97 -23.78 6.46
C GLN A 61 -0.46 -24.00 6.33
N SER A 62 0.06 -24.41 5.17
CA SER A 62 1.50 -24.55 4.91
C SER A 62 2.12 -23.34 4.21
N LYS A 63 1.31 -22.42 3.67
CA LYS A 63 1.79 -21.26 2.92
C LYS A 63 1.70 -20.01 3.78
N THR A 64 2.73 -19.18 3.74
CA THR A 64 2.70 -17.87 4.40
C THR A 64 2.08 -16.86 3.45
N GLY A 65 1.06 -16.15 3.92
CA GLY A 65 0.47 -15.01 3.22
C GLY A 65 0.98 -13.70 3.79
N TYR A 66 0.79 -12.62 3.05
CA TYR A 66 1.10 -11.26 3.52
C TYR A 66 0.10 -10.24 2.99
N GLU A 67 -0.15 -9.21 3.78
CA GLU A 67 -0.93 -8.02 3.39
C GLU A 67 -0.01 -6.80 3.38
N VAL A 68 -0.17 -5.93 2.39
CA VAL A 68 0.58 -4.68 2.26
C VAL A 68 -0.31 -3.53 2.69
N GLN A 69 0.13 -2.75 3.67
CA GLN A 69 -0.55 -1.57 4.20
C GLN A 69 0.41 -0.37 4.11
N GLY A 70 0.32 0.38 3.01
CA GLY A 70 1.25 1.47 2.72
C GLY A 70 2.68 0.95 2.57
N ARG A 71 3.53 1.20 3.58
CA ARG A 71 4.92 0.70 3.63
C ARG A 71 5.10 -0.53 4.51
N GLU A 72 4.07 -0.91 5.26
CA GLU A 72 4.15 -2.09 6.11
C GLU A 72 3.67 -3.33 5.37
N VAL A 73 4.33 -4.44 5.64
CA VAL A 73 3.88 -5.77 5.27
C VAL A 73 3.59 -6.53 6.54
N ILE A 74 2.40 -7.12 6.60
CA ILE A 74 1.92 -7.91 7.72
C ILE A 74 1.81 -9.35 7.27
N PHE A 75 2.54 -10.26 7.91
CA PHE A 75 2.49 -11.67 7.58
C PHE A 75 1.39 -12.39 8.33
N THR A 76 0.81 -13.42 7.70
CA THR A 76 -0.22 -14.27 8.34
C THR A 76 0.32 -15.21 9.41
N ARG A 77 1.65 -15.37 9.46
CA ARG A 77 2.35 -16.29 10.37
C ARG A 77 3.53 -15.61 11.02
N ASP A 78 3.92 -16.15 12.17
CA ASP A 78 5.19 -15.84 12.81
C ASP A 78 6.33 -16.51 12.01
N LEU A 79 7.00 -15.70 11.19
CA LEU A 79 8.14 -16.14 10.37
C LEU A 79 9.35 -16.54 11.21
N ILE A 80 9.55 -15.89 12.36
CA ILE A 80 10.70 -16.13 13.24
C ILE A 80 10.60 -17.54 13.84
N SER A 81 9.40 -17.90 14.31
CA SER A 81 9.12 -19.26 14.81
C SER A 81 9.25 -20.34 13.71
N LEU A 82 9.18 -19.97 12.43
CA LEU A 82 9.41 -20.86 11.28
C LEU A 82 10.87 -20.88 10.82
N GLY A 83 11.78 -20.17 11.48
CA GLY A 83 13.19 -20.09 11.12
C GLY A 83 13.52 -19.10 10.00
N THR A 84 12.56 -18.27 9.59
CA THR A 84 12.75 -17.23 8.56
C THR A 84 12.97 -15.88 9.23
N THR A 85 14.22 -15.41 9.24
CA THR A 85 14.59 -14.09 9.77
C THR A 85 14.76 -13.04 8.68
N GLU A 86 14.97 -13.47 7.44
CA GLU A 86 15.21 -12.62 6.28
C GLU A 86 14.27 -12.97 5.13
N VAL A 87 13.80 -11.94 4.43
CA VAL A 87 12.89 -12.08 3.30
C VAL A 87 13.41 -11.29 2.12
N PHE A 88 13.27 -11.89 0.94
CA PHE A 88 13.52 -11.22 -0.32
C PHE A 88 12.28 -10.43 -0.74
N VAL A 89 12.46 -9.17 -1.11
CA VAL A 89 11.39 -8.29 -1.58
C VAL A 89 11.76 -7.72 -2.94
N GLN A 90 10.86 -7.85 -3.91
CA GLN A 90 10.97 -7.17 -5.20
C GLN A 90 9.86 -6.13 -5.29
N LEU A 91 10.26 -4.86 -5.29
CA LEU A 91 9.37 -3.71 -5.38
C LEU A 91 9.49 -3.07 -6.76
N ILE A 92 8.37 -2.54 -7.26
CA ILE A 92 8.36 -1.56 -8.32
C ILE A 92 8.21 -0.21 -7.64
N ILE A 93 9.27 0.59 -7.68
CA ILE A 93 9.33 1.92 -7.06
C ILE A 93 9.49 2.99 -8.13
N LEU A 94 9.00 4.19 -7.83
CA LEU A 94 9.35 5.41 -8.55
C LEU A 94 10.17 6.24 -7.59
N ASP A 95 11.48 6.36 -7.85
CA ASP A 95 12.41 7.12 -7.01
C ASP A 95 12.75 8.43 -7.71
N ILE A 96 11.99 9.50 -7.40
CA ILE A 96 12.14 10.83 -8.03
C ILE A 96 13.56 11.40 -7.84
N ASP A 97 14.22 11.09 -6.71
CA ASP A 97 15.57 11.59 -6.43
C ASP A 97 16.64 10.98 -7.36
N GLN A 98 16.30 9.90 -8.08
CA GLN A 98 17.17 9.29 -9.10
C GLN A 98 16.91 9.82 -10.51
N TYR A 99 15.87 10.62 -10.73
CA TYR A 99 15.57 11.22 -12.04
C TYR A 99 16.11 12.65 -12.09
N ASP A 100 16.73 13.01 -13.21
CA ASP A 100 17.09 14.40 -13.49
C ASP A 100 15.83 15.22 -13.86
N GLU A 101 15.90 16.54 -13.72
CA GLU A 101 14.76 17.45 -13.93
C GLU A 101 14.17 17.40 -15.36
N PHE A 102 14.94 16.86 -16.31
CA PHE A 102 14.55 16.69 -17.71
C PHE A 102 14.28 15.24 -18.10
N GLU A 103 14.47 14.28 -17.18
CA GLU A 103 14.29 12.88 -17.52
C GLU A 103 12.80 12.54 -17.54
N PRO A 104 12.29 11.98 -18.66
CA PRO A 104 10.88 11.63 -18.74
C PRO A 104 10.56 10.55 -17.71
N LEU A 105 9.63 10.86 -16.81
CA LEU A 105 9.14 9.89 -15.84
C LEU A 105 8.54 8.68 -16.57
N PRO A 106 8.70 7.46 -16.06
CA PRO A 106 8.11 6.25 -16.64
C PRO A 106 6.59 6.20 -16.35
N ILE A 107 5.86 7.14 -16.93
CA ILE A 107 4.40 7.21 -16.91
C ILE A 107 3.86 6.92 -18.32
N ASN A 108 2.72 6.25 -18.42
CA ASN A 108 2.09 6.03 -19.72
C ASN A 108 1.50 7.36 -20.23
N THR A 109 1.50 7.57 -21.55
CA THR A 109 1.04 8.82 -22.19
C THR A 109 -0.40 9.20 -21.80
N ASP A 110 -1.28 8.22 -21.61
CA ASP A 110 -2.66 8.46 -21.13
C ASP A 110 -2.71 9.02 -19.70
N GLN A 111 -1.75 8.62 -18.86
CA GLN A 111 -1.67 9.05 -17.46
C GLN A 111 -0.98 10.41 -17.33
N GLU A 112 -0.13 10.79 -18.28
CA GLU A 112 0.55 12.08 -18.33
C GLU A 112 -0.45 13.24 -18.35
N MET A 113 -1.44 13.18 -19.25
CA MET A 113 -2.50 14.20 -19.30
C MET A 113 -3.34 14.27 -18.02
N GLN A 114 -3.59 13.14 -17.37
CA GLN A 114 -4.32 13.11 -16.10
C GLN A 114 -3.52 13.76 -14.97
N VAL A 115 -2.22 13.48 -14.89
CA VAL A 115 -1.32 14.08 -13.90
C VAL A 115 -1.26 15.60 -14.10
N ILE A 116 -1.09 16.07 -15.35
CA ILE A 116 -1.08 17.50 -15.66
C ILE A 116 -2.37 18.17 -15.18
N GLN A 117 -3.53 17.60 -15.50
CA GLN A 117 -4.82 18.16 -15.07
C GLN A 117 -4.97 18.23 -13.55
N GLN A 118 -4.53 17.19 -12.83
CA GLN A 118 -4.58 17.17 -11.37
C GLN A 118 -3.64 18.19 -10.73
N VAL A 119 -2.41 18.32 -11.26
CA VAL A 119 -1.45 19.32 -10.78
C VAL A 119 -1.97 20.73 -11.02
N VAL A 120 -2.52 21.00 -12.20
CA VAL A 120 -3.17 22.29 -12.50
C VAL A 120 -4.32 22.57 -11.54
N GLN A 121 -5.16 21.58 -11.20
CA GLN A 121 -6.24 21.76 -10.21
C GLN A 121 -5.72 22.05 -8.80
N ILE A 122 -4.60 21.44 -8.39
CA ILE A 122 -3.98 21.68 -7.08
C ILE A 122 -3.38 23.09 -7.01
N LEU A 123 -2.75 23.54 -8.10
CA LEU A 123 -2.08 24.84 -8.18
C LEU A 123 -3.02 25.98 -8.59
N ALA A 124 -4.21 25.67 -9.11
CA ALA A 124 -5.19 26.68 -9.49
C ALA A 124 -5.57 27.52 -8.26
N PRO A 125 -5.56 28.87 -8.37
CA PRO A 125 -6.05 29.73 -7.32
C PRO A 125 -7.50 29.34 -7.01
N ARG A 126 -7.78 29.04 -5.74
CA ARG A 126 -9.18 28.86 -5.31
C ARG A 126 -9.86 30.22 -5.45
N PRO A 127 -11.04 30.31 -6.08
CA PRO A 127 -11.79 31.55 -6.11
C PRO A 127 -12.06 31.96 -4.66
N GLU A 128 -11.72 33.21 -4.31
CA GLU A 128 -12.08 33.74 -3.00
C GLU A 128 -13.60 33.64 -2.83
N SER A 129 -14.04 33.11 -1.70
CA SER A 129 -15.47 33.07 -1.36
C SER A 129 -16.04 34.48 -1.46
N ASP A 130 -17.02 34.67 -2.35
CA ASP A 130 -17.68 35.95 -2.54
C ASP A 130 -18.18 36.46 -1.19
N LYS A 131 -17.74 37.66 -0.80
CA LYS A 131 -18.22 38.33 0.40
C LYS A 131 -19.67 38.72 0.14
N VAL A 132 -20.60 38.01 0.77
CA VAL A 132 -22.02 38.38 0.78
C VAL A 132 -22.12 39.82 1.27
N VAL A 133 -22.53 40.73 0.38
CA VAL A 133 -22.82 42.12 0.72
C VAL A 133 -24.15 42.14 1.47
N ASP A 134 -24.11 42.24 2.80
CA ASP A 134 -25.30 42.40 3.64
C ASP A 134 -25.83 43.84 3.51
N ASN A 135 -26.64 44.09 2.48
CA ASN A 135 -27.39 45.33 2.36
C ASN A 135 -28.63 45.26 3.28
N LYS A 136 -28.41 45.49 4.58
CA LYS A 136 -29.50 45.92 5.47
C LYS A 136 -29.77 47.39 5.21
N ASP A 137 -30.54 47.67 4.17
CA ASP A 137 -31.17 48.98 4.00
C ASP A 137 -32.24 49.13 5.08
N TYR A 138 -31.90 49.87 6.13
CA TYR A 138 -32.84 50.45 7.07
C TYR A 138 -33.61 51.54 6.34
N SER A 139 -34.93 51.40 6.19
CA SER A 139 -35.81 52.56 6.03
C SER A 139 -37.12 52.35 6.77
N SER A 140 -37.42 53.40 7.54
CA SER A 140 -38.48 53.59 8.54
C SER A 140 -39.88 53.69 7.95
#